data_AF-A0A7R6SVL5-F1
#
_entry.id   AF-A0A7R6SVL5-F1
#
_cell.length_a   1.000
_cell.length_b   1.000
_cell.length_c   1.000
_cell.angle_alpha   90.00
_cell.angle_beta   90.00
_cell.angle_gamma   90.00
#
_symmetry.space_group_name_H-M   'P 1'
#
loop_
_entity.id
_entity.type
_entity.pdbx_description
1 polymer ?
#
loop_
_entity_poly.entity_id
_entity_poly.type
_entity_poly.pdbx_seq_one_letter_code
_entity_poly.pdbx_strand_id
1 'polypeptide(L)'
;MKNFKIKQKILILTAIPLILTVAAIMTVSTYQMRTLGMQEVEQIRYTMMASKQESLRNYMEITATSIRPILETESDIFTAREKVKTALRSISYGDDDGYVFAFDYEGVTKVHPAKPELEGKNLINLVDVNGVRLIEDLVSAARNGGGYVSYLWDKPSKGREVPKLSYAIALKEFGWMLGTGFYIDDIDDAVLLKQQEVDEKIQMMMILSLSVGLAILILIIIVNLWFSNRALVQPIRELAESARQMSLGKMDTVITVNSKDEIGELADAIGRMQKSLKVIFKKLKQTPRN
;
A
#
# COMPACT_ATOMS: atom_id res chain seq x y z
N MET A 1 38.91 -7.47 -13.20
CA MET A 1 39.20 -8.47 -12.14
C MET A 1 40.64 -9.01 -12.12
N LYS A 2 41.61 -8.45 -12.87
CA LYS A 2 42.95 -9.05 -13.02
C LYS A 2 43.80 -9.09 -11.73
N ASN A 3 43.57 -8.21 -10.76
CA ASN A 3 44.39 -8.10 -9.54
C ASN A 3 43.72 -8.67 -8.26
N PHE A 4 42.54 -9.29 -8.36
CA PHE A 4 41.84 -9.82 -7.19
C PHE A 4 42.37 -11.20 -6.77
N LYS A 5 42.50 -11.42 -5.45
CA LYS A 5 42.76 -12.75 -4.89
C LYS A 5 41.56 -13.67 -5.17
N ILE A 6 41.80 -14.99 -5.26
CA ILE A 6 40.75 -15.99 -5.53
C ILE A 6 39.54 -15.84 -4.59
N LYS A 7 39.78 -15.61 -3.28
CA LYS A 7 38.73 -15.36 -2.28
C LYS A 7 37.81 -14.20 -2.63
N GLN A 8 38.38 -13.10 -3.14
CA GLN A 8 37.61 -11.91 -3.50
C GLN A 8 36.77 -12.16 -4.78
N LYS A 9 37.32 -12.91 -5.75
CA LYS A 9 36.58 -13.27 -6.97
C LYS A 9 35.35 -14.11 -6.65
N ILE A 10 35.47 -15.09 -5.76
CA ILE A 10 34.35 -15.95 -5.33
C ILE A 10 33.31 -15.17 -4.54
N LEU A 11 33.76 -14.29 -3.63
CA LEU A 11 32.86 -13.46 -2.84
C LEU A 11 32.06 -12.51 -3.73
N ILE A 12 32.69 -11.88 -4.71
CA ILE A 12 32.01 -11.03 -5.70
C ILE A 12 31.02 -11.85 -6.54
N LEU A 13 31.42 -13.04 -7.00
CA LEU A 13 30.58 -13.91 -7.85
C LEU A 13 29.32 -14.41 -7.13
N THR A 14 29.35 -14.53 -5.81
CA THR A 14 28.21 -15.03 -5.00
C THR A 14 27.39 -13.89 -4.39
N ALA A 15 28.03 -12.82 -3.93
CA ALA A 15 27.35 -11.70 -3.28
C ALA A 15 26.56 -10.84 -4.28
N ILE A 16 27.09 -10.59 -5.49
CA ILE A 16 26.39 -9.73 -6.47
C ILE A 16 25.05 -10.33 -6.90
N PRO A 17 24.95 -11.59 -7.35
CA PRO A 17 23.66 -12.17 -7.73
C PRO A 17 22.66 -12.17 -6.58
N LEU A 18 23.11 -12.42 -5.34
CA LEU A 18 22.26 -12.38 -4.16
C LEU A 18 21.71 -10.97 -3.89
N ILE A 19 22.55 -9.94 -3.97
CA ILE A 19 22.10 -8.57 -3.77
C ILE A 19 21.06 -8.20 -4.85
N LEU A 20 21.30 -8.62 -6.10
CA LEU A 20 20.36 -8.40 -7.20
C LEU A 20 19.03 -9.15 -6.99
N THR A 21 19.05 -10.39 -6.50
CA THR A 21 17.82 -11.16 -6.24
C THR A 21 17.03 -10.57 -5.08
N VAL A 22 17.69 -10.17 -3.99
CA VAL A 22 17.05 -9.50 -2.86
C VAL A 22 16.44 -8.16 -3.30
N ALA A 23 17.16 -7.36 -4.07
CA ALA A 23 16.66 -6.09 -4.60
C ALA A 23 15.45 -6.30 -5.54
N ALA A 24 15.50 -7.31 -6.41
CA ALA A 24 14.38 -7.66 -7.28
C ALA A 24 13.14 -8.09 -6.49
N ILE A 25 13.30 -8.99 -5.51
CA ILE A 25 12.19 -9.45 -4.64
C ILE A 25 11.61 -8.27 -3.86
N MET A 26 12.47 -7.41 -3.28
CA MET A 26 12.04 -6.22 -2.54
C MET A 26 11.24 -5.25 -3.43
N THR A 27 11.69 -5.04 -4.67
CA THR A 27 11.01 -4.18 -5.64
C THR A 27 9.64 -4.74 -6.02
N VAL A 28 9.58 -6.02 -6.38
CA VAL A 28 8.33 -6.71 -6.75
C VAL A 28 7.34 -6.72 -5.58
N SER A 29 7.80 -7.07 -4.38
CA SER A 29 6.98 -7.10 -3.17
C SER A 29 6.41 -5.72 -2.84
N THR A 30 7.25 -4.68 -2.89
CA THR A 30 6.80 -3.29 -2.66
C THR A 30 5.77 -2.86 -3.70
N TYR A 31 6.00 -3.18 -4.98
CA TYR A 31 5.07 -2.86 -6.06
C TYR A 31 3.71 -3.55 -5.86
N GLN A 32 3.73 -4.84 -5.55
CA GLN A 32 2.52 -5.62 -5.29
C GLN A 32 1.74 -5.09 -4.09
N MET A 33 2.42 -4.80 -2.97
CA MET A 33 1.81 -4.24 -1.77
C MET A 33 1.20 -2.85 -2.00
N ARG A 34 1.86 -1.98 -2.76
CA ARG A 34 1.30 -0.68 -3.15
C ARG A 34 0.04 -0.84 -3.99
N THR A 35 0.06 -1.76 -4.95
CA THR A 35 -1.07 -2.02 -5.84
C THR A 35 -2.27 -2.56 -5.06
N LEU A 36 -2.05 -3.57 -4.21
CA LEU A 36 -3.09 -4.13 -3.34
C LEU A 36 -3.61 -3.11 -2.34
N GLY A 37 -2.72 -2.32 -1.73
CA GLY A 37 -3.09 -1.25 -0.79
C GLY A 37 -3.96 -0.18 -1.44
N MET A 38 -3.60 0.29 -2.65
CA MET A 38 -4.43 1.23 -3.40
C MET A 38 -5.81 0.64 -3.73
N GLN A 39 -5.86 -0.63 -4.14
CA GLN A 39 -7.14 -1.32 -4.39
C GLN A 39 -8.00 -1.44 -3.13
N GLU A 40 -7.39 -1.75 -1.98
CA GLU A 40 -8.08 -1.83 -0.69
C GLU A 40 -8.66 -0.47 -0.29
N VAL A 41 -7.88 0.61 -0.42
CA VAL A 41 -8.31 1.98 -0.11
C VAL A 41 -9.45 2.44 -1.01
N GLU A 42 -9.35 2.23 -2.32
CA GLU A 42 -10.42 2.56 -3.27
C GLU A 42 -11.70 1.74 -3.00
N GLN A 43 -11.56 0.45 -2.70
CA GLN A 43 -12.69 -0.42 -2.40
C GLN A 43 -13.39 0.00 -1.10
N ILE A 44 -12.63 0.42 -0.09
CA ILE A 44 -13.17 0.97 1.16
C ILE A 44 -13.95 2.24 0.88
N ARG A 45 -13.37 3.19 0.12
CA ARG A 45 -14.07 4.43 -0.27
C ARG A 45 -15.38 4.11 -1.00
N TYR A 46 -15.33 3.23 -1.99
CA TYR A 46 -16.50 2.82 -2.76
C TYR A 46 -17.59 2.19 -1.88
N THR A 47 -17.21 1.25 -1.01
CA THR A 47 -18.14 0.53 -0.13
C THR A 47 -18.77 1.47 0.90
N MET A 48 -17.97 2.37 1.49
CA MET A 48 -18.48 3.38 2.42
C MET A 48 -19.44 4.35 1.73
N MET A 49 -19.09 4.84 0.54
CA MET A 49 -19.97 5.70 -0.26
C MET A 49 -21.29 5.00 -0.60
N ALA A 50 -21.24 3.76 -1.11
CA ALA A 50 -22.42 2.99 -1.44
C ALA A 50 -23.31 2.73 -0.22
N SER A 51 -22.71 2.34 0.92
CA SER A 51 -23.42 2.14 2.18
C SER A 51 -24.08 3.42 2.70
N LYS A 52 -23.40 4.57 2.59
CA LYS A 52 -23.96 5.86 2.99
C LYS A 52 -25.08 6.29 2.04
N GLN A 53 -24.94 6.09 0.74
CA GLN A 53 -25.99 6.33 -0.24
C GLN A 53 -27.26 5.51 0.07
N GLU A 54 -27.11 4.21 0.33
CA GLU A 54 -28.22 3.36 0.77
C GLU A 54 -28.85 3.86 2.08
N SER A 55 -28.02 4.26 3.05
CA SER A 55 -28.50 4.83 4.31
C SER A 55 -29.33 6.09 4.09
N LEU A 56 -28.95 6.98 3.17
CA LEU A 56 -29.75 8.17 2.85
C LEU A 56 -31.12 7.82 2.26
N ARG A 57 -31.20 6.80 1.40
CA ARG A 57 -32.49 6.31 0.89
C ARG A 57 -33.37 5.80 2.03
N ASN A 58 -32.80 4.97 2.90
CA ASN A 58 -33.51 4.42 4.06
C ASN A 58 -33.98 5.53 5.01
N TYR A 59 -33.14 6.55 5.28
CA TYR A 59 -33.53 7.70 6.11
C TYR A 59 -34.68 8.49 5.50
N MET A 60 -34.68 8.70 4.18
CA MET A 60 -35.78 9.40 3.52
C MET A 60 -37.06 8.55 3.46
N GLU A 61 -36.95 7.23 3.31
CA GLU A 61 -38.11 6.31 3.37
C GLU A 61 -38.73 6.27 4.77
N ILE A 62 -37.90 6.18 5.82
CA ILE A 62 -38.33 6.28 7.21
C ILE A 62 -39.00 7.64 7.44
N THR A 63 -38.36 8.73 7.00
CA THR A 63 -38.91 10.09 7.14
C THR A 63 -40.29 10.21 6.49
N ALA A 64 -40.43 9.76 5.23
CA ALA A 64 -41.70 9.78 4.52
C ALA A 64 -42.78 8.95 5.23
N THR A 65 -42.40 7.77 5.74
CA THR A 65 -43.31 6.89 6.48
C THR A 65 -43.71 7.46 7.83
N SER A 66 -42.80 8.15 8.54
CA SER A 66 -43.05 8.78 9.83
C SER A 66 -44.00 9.97 9.74
N ILE A 67 -43.96 10.73 8.63
CA ILE A 67 -44.88 11.87 8.43
C ILE A 67 -46.22 11.47 7.79
N ARG A 68 -46.31 10.28 7.18
CA ARG A 68 -47.52 9.79 6.50
C ARG A 68 -48.79 9.84 7.38
N PRO A 69 -48.77 9.40 8.66
CA PRO A 69 -49.96 9.50 9.51
C PRO A 69 -50.49 10.93 9.63
N ILE A 70 -49.60 11.93 9.72
CA ILE A 70 -50.00 13.34 9.79
C ILE A 70 -50.73 13.76 8.52
N LEU A 71 -50.25 13.32 7.36
CA LEU A 71 -50.85 13.62 6.05
C LEU A 71 -52.21 12.93 5.87
N GLU A 72 -52.40 11.76 6.48
CA GLU A 72 -53.65 10.98 6.38
C GLU A 72 -54.73 11.44 7.38
N THR A 73 -54.35 11.88 8.57
CA THR A 73 -55.31 12.24 9.63
C THR A 73 -55.70 13.71 9.64
N GLU A 74 -54.85 14.61 9.15
CA GLU A 74 -55.07 16.05 9.22
C GLU A 74 -55.65 16.60 7.91
N SER A 75 -56.97 16.85 7.90
CA SER A 75 -57.66 17.40 6.72
C SER A 75 -57.29 18.86 6.43
N ASP A 76 -56.88 19.63 7.45
CA ASP A 76 -56.43 21.01 7.25
C ASP A 76 -54.95 21.04 6.83
N ILE A 77 -54.71 21.49 5.61
CA ILE A 77 -53.38 21.55 5.00
C ILE A 77 -52.41 22.45 5.77
N PHE A 78 -52.92 23.50 6.43
CA PHE A 78 -52.08 24.41 7.21
C PHE A 78 -51.58 23.71 8.47
N THR A 79 -52.49 23.11 9.23
CA THR A 79 -52.17 22.30 10.41
C THR A 79 -51.26 21.13 10.07
N ALA A 80 -51.53 20.43 8.96
CA ALA A 80 -50.68 19.32 8.49
C ALA A 80 -49.25 19.80 8.22
N ARG A 81 -49.08 20.94 7.52
CA ARG A 81 -47.76 21.53 7.25
C ARG A 81 -46.99 21.85 8.51
N GLU A 82 -47.62 22.48 9.51
CA GLU A 82 -46.92 22.82 10.75
C GLU A 82 -46.54 21.59 11.59
N LYS A 83 -47.41 20.57 11.62
CA LYS A 83 -47.10 19.28 12.27
C LYS A 83 -45.94 18.56 11.56
N VAL A 84 -45.93 18.52 10.23
CA VAL A 84 -44.83 17.95 9.45
C VAL A 84 -43.53 18.73 9.68
N LYS A 85 -43.54 20.08 9.62
CA LYS A 85 -42.35 20.88 9.93
C LYS A 85 -41.78 20.55 11.30
N THR A 86 -42.65 20.44 12.31
CA THR A 86 -42.26 20.09 13.68
C THR A 86 -41.61 18.70 13.74
N ALA A 87 -42.22 17.71 13.08
CA ALA A 87 -41.65 16.36 13.00
C ALA A 87 -40.28 16.35 12.31
N LEU A 88 -40.15 17.01 11.15
CA LEU A 88 -38.89 17.09 10.41
C LEU A 88 -37.77 17.77 11.21
N ARG A 89 -38.08 18.84 11.96
CA ARG A 89 -37.10 19.52 12.84
C ARG A 89 -36.57 18.64 13.97
N SER A 90 -37.30 17.60 14.36
CA SER A 90 -36.89 16.69 15.43
C SER A 90 -35.99 15.53 14.95
N ILE A 91 -35.77 15.39 13.64
CA ILE A 91 -34.95 14.32 13.08
C ILE A 91 -33.50 14.80 12.96
N SER A 92 -32.62 14.28 13.82
CA SER A 92 -31.16 14.39 13.68
C SER A 92 -30.48 13.04 13.84
N TYR A 93 -29.26 12.90 13.32
CA TYR A 93 -28.43 11.70 13.42
C TYR A 93 -26.95 12.03 13.19
N GLY A 94 -26.05 11.10 13.55
CA GLY A 94 -24.61 11.24 13.33
C GLY A 94 -24.03 12.45 14.06
N ASP A 95 -24.18 12.47 15.38
CA ASP A 95 -23.70 13.55 16.27
C ASP A 95 -24.20 14.95 15.86
N ASP A 96 -25.48 15.03 15.50
CA ASP A 96 -26.23 16.24 15.10
C ASP A 96 -25.77 16.92 13.78
N ASP A 97 -24.82 16.35 13.05
CA ASP A 97 -24.44 16.82 11.72
C ASP A 97 -25.47 16.43 10.63
N GLY A 98 -26.16 15.30 10.82
CA GLY A 98 -27.20 14.80 9.96
C GLY A 98 -28.58 15.32 10.35
N TYR A 99 -29.34 15.85 9.39
CA TYR A 99 -30.67 16.41 9.60
C TYR A 99 -31.48 16.38 8.29
N VAL A 100 -32.81 16.37 8.43
CA VAL A 100 -33.73 16.51 7.29
C VAL A 100 -34.04 17.98 7.04
N PHE A 101 -33.94 18.40 5.79
CA PHE A 101 -34.29 19.74 5.33
C PHE A 101 -35.40 19.69 4.28
N ALA A 102 -36.14 20.79 4.14
CA ALA A 102 -37.24 20.90 3.19
C ALA A 102 -37.26 22.27 2.49
N PHE A 103 -37.47 22.25 1.18
CA PHE A 103 -37.70 23.42 0.35
C PHE A 103 -38.99 23.22 -0.45
N ASP A 104 -39.74 24.28 -0.77
CA ASP A 104 -40.71 24.18 -1.86
C ASP A 104 -40.01 24.12 -3.22
N TYR A 105 -40.76 23.81 -4.28
CA TYR A 105 -40.21 23.71 -5.63
C TYR A 105 -39.71 25.04 -6.21
N GLU A 106 -40.12 26.16 -5.61
CA GLU A 106 -39.63 27.50 -5.93
C GLU A 106 -38.33 27.84 -5.17
N GLY A 107 -37.84 26.94 -4.30
CA GLY A 107 -36.60 27.07 -3.55
C GLY A 107 -36.71 27.85 -2.24
N VAL A 108 -37.92 28.10 -1.75
CA VAL A 108 -38.15 28.70 -0.43
C VAL A 108 -37.96 27.65 0.65
N THR A 109 -37.03 27.90 1.56
CA THR A 109 -36.75 27.04 2.72
C THR A 109 -37.99 26.91 3.60
N LYS A 110 -38.43 25.68 3.85
CA LYS A 110 -39.56 25.36 4.73
C LYS A 110 -39.13 24.81 6.07
N VAL A 111 -38.06 24.02 6.08
CA VAL A 111 -37.45 23.44 7.28
C VAL A 111 -35.94 23.39 7.09
N HIS A 112 -35.19 23.94 8.05
CA HIS A 112 -33.74 23.78 8.06
C HIS A 112 -33.20 23.76 9.51
N PRO A 113 -33.13 22.57 10.16
CA PRO A 113 -32.88 22.48 11.61
C PRO A 113 -31.51 23.04 12.02
N ALA A 114 -30.48 22.81 11.21
CA ALA A 114 -29.13 23.31 11.47
C ALA A 114 -28.96 24.82 11.25
N LYS A 115 -29.88 25.46 10.51
CA LYS A 115 -29.83 26.90 10.16
C LYS A 115 -31.25 27.47 10.09
N PRO A 116 -31.97 27.59 11.22
CA PRO A 116 -33.35 28.04 11.24
C PRO A 116 -33.54 29.43 10.63
N GLU A 117 -32.51 30.27 10.65
CA GLU A 117 -32.48 31.60 10.03
C GLU A 117 -32.62 31.59 8.50
N LEU A 118 -32.53 30.42 7.86
CA LEU A 118 -32.80 30.25 6.43
C LEU A 118 -34.27 30.01 6.13
N GLU A 119 -35.09 29.62 7.11
CA GLU A 119 -36.51 29.35 6.89
C GLU A 119 -37.25 30.60 6.39
N GLY A 120 -38.03 30.43 5.32
CA GLY A 120 -38.73 31.52 4.62
C GLY A 120 -37.89 32.26 3.56
N LYS A 121 -36.57 32.05 3.48
CA LYS A 121 -35.73 32.62 2.42
C LYS A 121 -35.78 31.76 1.17
N ASN A 122 -35.73 32.39 0.00
CA ASN A 122 -35.58 31.70 -1.27
C ASN A 122 -34.10 31.52 -1.59
N LEU A 123 -33.66 30.27 -1.74
CA LEU A 123 -32.28 29.88 -2.03
C LEU A 123 -32.13 29.23 -3.41
N ILE A 124 -33.12 29.34 -4.31
CA ILE A 124 -33.08 28.70 -5.64
C ILE A 124 -31.86 29.12 -6.48
N ASN A 125 -31.37 30.34 -6.27
CA ASN A 125 -30.22 30.91 -6.97
C ASN A 125 -28.90 30.72 -6.21
N LEU A 126 -28.90 29.94 -5.12
CA LEU A 126 -27.67 29.65 -4.38
C LEU A 126 -26.79 28.73 -5.22
N VAL A 127 -25.55 29.17 -5.41
CA VAL A 127 -24.52 28.46 -6.16
C VAL A 127 -23.33 28.27 -5.24
N ASP A 128 -22.83 27.04 -5.14
CA ASP A 128 -21.63 26.77 -4.37
C ASP A 128 -20.35 27.20 -5.12
N VAL A 129 -19.19 27.11 -4.46
CA VAL A 129 -17.89 27.50 -5.03
C VAL A 129 -17.49 26.71 -6.28
N ASN A 130 -18.10 25.54 -6.51
CA ASN A 130 -17.87 24.70 -7.68
C ASN A 130 -18.87 24.96 -8.82
N GLY A 131 -19.79 25.91 -8.64
CA GLY A 131 -20.81 26.24 -9.64
C GLY A 131 -22.09 25.39 -9.56
N VAL A 132 -22.26 24.58 -8.51
CA VAL A 132 -23.44 23.71 -8.35
C VAL A 132 -24.63 24.53 -7.86
N ARG A 133 -25.75 24.47 -8.58
CA ARG A 133 -27.01 25.14 -8.24
C ARG A 133 -27.82 24.24 -7.30
N LEU A 134 -27.27 24.02 -6.10
CA LEU A 134 -27.64 22.90 -5.24
C LEU A 134 -29.15 22.77 -4.96
N ILE A 135 -29.87 23.88 -4.76
CA ILE A 135 -31.31 23.84 -4.48
C ILE A 135 -32.10 23.47 -5.74
N GLU A 136 -31.75 24.01 -6.90
CA GLU A 136 -32.39 23.65 -8.17
C GLU A 136 -32.16 22.18 -8.52
N ASP A 137 -30.92 21.70 -8.35
CA ASP A 137 -30.56 20.31 -8.62
C ASP A 137 -31.29 19.34 -7.68
N LEU A 138 -31.39 19.66 -6.38
CA LEU A 138 -32.13 18.86 -5.40
C LEU A 138 -33.64 18.83 -5.70
N VAL A 139 -34.24 19.98 -6.03
CA VAL A 139 -35.65 20.07 -6.44
C VAL A 139 -35.90 19.26 -7.70
N SER A 140 -35.02 19.36 -8.70
CA SER A 140 -35.09 18.58 -9.95
C SER A 140 -35.01 17.08 -9.66
N ALA A 141 -34.03 16.64 -8.85
CA ALA A 141 -33.88 15.25 -8.45
C ALA A 141 -35.13 14.70 -7.74
N ALA A 142 -35.69 15.46 -6.79
CA ALA A 142 -36.92 15.09 -6.10
C ALA A 142 -38.12 14.94 -7.05
N ARG A 143 -38.29 15.88 -7.99
CA ARG A 143 -39.38 15.84 -8.97
C ARG A 143 -39.28 14.66 -9.94
N ASN A 144 -38.07 14.18 -10.21
CA ASN A 144 -37.79 13.05 -11.09
C ASN A 144 -37.87 11.67 -10.40
N GLY A 145 -38.49 11.58 -9.22
CA GLY A 145 -38.65 10.32 -8.48
C GLY A 145 -37.56 10.07 -7.43
N GLY A 146 -36.68 11.04 -7.22
CA GLY A 146 -35.63 11.04 -6.22
C GLY A 146 -34.24 10.83 -6.81
N GLY A 147 -33.22 11.38 -6.15
CA GLY A 147 -31.86 11.34 -6.67
C GLY A 147 -30.83 11.92 -5.70
N TYR A 148 -29.56 11.66 -6.00
CA TYR A 148 -28.43 12.18 -5.23
C TYR A 148 -27.88 13.46 -5.86
N VAL A 149 -27.49 14.41 -5.02
CA VAL A 149 -26.83 15.66 -5.43
C VAL A 149 -25.64 15.91 -4.49
N SER A 150 -24.48 16.19 -5.08
CA SER A 150 -23.23 16.51 -4.37
C SER A 150 -22.93 17.99 -4.49
N TYR A 151 -22.65 18.66 -3.36
CA TYR A 151 -22.43 20.11 -3.29
C TYR A 151 -21.64 20.46 -2.02
N LEU A 152 -21.12 21.68 -1.90
CA LEU A 152 -20.57 22.15 -0.63
C LEU A 152 -21.67 22.69 0.30
N TRP A 153 -21.60 22.31 1.57
CA TRP A 153 -22.49 22.84 2.60
C TRP A 153 -21.79 22.94 3.95
N ASP A 154 -22.24 23.89 4.75
CA ASP A 154 -21.73 24.11 6.10
C ASP A 154 -22.05 22.90 7.01
N LYS A 155 -20.99 22.29 7.54
CA LYS A 155 -21.10 21.19 8.51
C LYS A 155 -21.21 21.75 9.92
N PRO A 156 -22.32 21.49 10.65
CA PRO A 156 -22.57 22.06 11.98
C PRO A 156 -21.38 21.92 12.94
N SER A 157 -20.77 20.74 13.02
CA SER A 157 -19.63 20.46 13.90
C SER A 157 -18.33 21.21 13.53
N LYS A 158 -18.15 21.59 12.26
CA LYS A 158 -16.92 22.25 11.77
C LYS A 158 -17.09 23.75 11.49
N GLY A 159 -18.33 24.26 11.40
CA GLY A 159 -18.63 25.67 11.14
C GLY A 159 -18.02 26.21 9.83
N ARG A 160 -17.82 25.32 8.86
CA ARG A 160 -17.30 25.63 7.52
C ARG A 160 -17.92 24.72 6.49
N GLU A 161 -17.88 25.17 5.24
CA GLU A 161 -18.33 24.37 4.11
C GLU A 161 -17.39 23.18 3.85
N VAL A 162 -17.99 22.01 3.68
CA VAL A 162 -17.34 20.78 3.24
C VAL A 162 -18.24 20.06 2.22
N PRO A 163 -17.70 19.16 1.39
CA PRO A 163 -18.50 18.42 0.44
C PRO A 163 -19.55 17.56 1.15
N LYS A 164 -20.80 17.65 0.69
CA LYS A 164 -21.96 16.92 1.19
C LYS A 164 -22.64 16.20 0.03
N LEU A 165 -23.01 14.95 0.24
CA LEU A 165 -23.89 14.21 -0.65
C LEU A 165 -25.26 14.09 0.00
N SER A 166 -26.30 14.57 -0.69
CA SER A 166 -27.68 14.47 -0.21
C SER A 166 -28.53 13.65 -1.16
N TYR A 167 -29.54 12.97 -0.62
CA TYR A 167 -30.60 12.31 -1.36
C TYR A 167 -31.89 13.09 -1.18
N ALA A 168 -32.55 13.42 -2.29
CA ALA A 168 -33.78 14.22 -2.31
C ALA A 168 -34.96 13.37 -2.77
N ILE A 169 -36.13 13.57 -2.16
CA ILE A 169 -37.42 13.00 -2.56
C ILE A 169 -38.50 14.09 -2.59
N ALA A 170 -39.57 13.85 -3.34
CA ALA A 170 -40.72 14.74 -3.39
C ALA A 170 -41.75 14.41 -2.29
N LEU A 171 -42.16 15.44 -1.54
CA LEU A 171 -43.40 15.45 -0.76
C LEU A 171 -44.45 16.20 -1.57
N LYS A 172 -45.19 15.46 -2.40
CA LYS A 172 -46.03 16.01 -3.46
C LYS A 172 -47.24 16.76 -2.90
N GLU A 173 -47.76 16.33 -1.76
CA GLU A 173 -48.90 16.90 -1.04
C GLU A 173 -48.69 18.39 -0.77
N PHE A 174 -47.45 18.79 -0.50
CA PHE A 174 -47.10 20.18 -0.19
C PHE A 174 -46.35 20.90 -1.32
N GLY A 175 -45.97 20.19 -2.38
CA GLY A 175 -45.05 20.71 -3.39
C GLY A 175 -43.65 20.95 -2.84
N TRP A 176 -43.19 20.09 -1.92
CA TRP A 176 -41.89 20.21 -1.27
C TRP A 176 -40.91 19.16 -1.80
N MET A 177 -39.63 19.53 -1.80
CA MET A 177 -38.52 18.62 -1.81
C MET A 177 -38.06 18.42 -0.36
N LEU A 178 -37.96 17.16 0.05
CA LEU A 178 -37.31 16.77 1.29
C LEU A 178 -35.94 16.19 0.96
N GLY A 179 -34.92 16.53 1.74
CA GLY A 179 -33.59 16.00 1.55
C GLY A 179 -32.88 15.73 2.87
N THR A 180 -31.94 14.79 2.81
CA THR A 180 -31.01 14.50 3.90
C THR A 180 -29.67 14.10 3.30
N GLY A 181 -28.58 14.25 4.04
CA GLY A 181 -27.24 14.01 3.51
C GLY A 181 -26.21 13.59 4.54
N PHE A 182 -25.04 13.22 4.04
CA PHE A 182 -23.82 13.01 4.83
C PHE A 182 -22.69 13.84 4.24
N TYR A 183 -21.72 14.21 5.09
CA TYR A 183 -20.53 14.92 4.65
C TYR A 183 -19.46 13.92 4.22
N ILE A 184 -18.85 14.18 3.06
CA ILE A 184 -17.89 13.28 2.42
C ILE A 184 -16.54 13.27 3.16
N ASP A 185 -16.25 14.35 3.89
CA ASP A 185 -15.02 14.49 4.66
C ASP A 185 -14.84 13.39 5.72
N ASP A 186 -15.92 12.88 6.31
CA ASP A 186 -15.85 11.74 7.23
C ASP A 186 -15.36 10.45 6.54
N ILE A 187 -15.67 10.28 5.25
CA ILE A 187 -15.16 9.17 4.43
C ILE A 187 -13.71 9.43 4.07
N ASP A 188 -13.36 10.68 3.72
CA ASP A 188 -11.99 11.07 3.40
C ASP A 188 -11.05 10.85 4.60
N ASP A 189 -11.51 11.19 5.81
CA ASP A 189 -10.77 10.98 7.06
C ASP A 189 -10.55 9.47 7.31
N ALA A 190 -11.56 8.63 7.10
CA ALA A 190 -11.44 7.17 7.22
C ALA A 190 -10.49 6.57 6.17
N VAL A 191 -10.56 7.07 4.93
CA VAL A 191 -9.66 6.69 3.84
C VAL A 191 -8.21 7.07 4.14
N LEU A 192 -7.98 8.26 4.73
CA LEU A 192 -6.66 8.73 5.12
C LEU A 192 -6.03 7.83 6.20
N LEU A 193 -6.80 7.49 7.24
CA LEU A 193 -6.35 6.55 8.28
C LEU A 193 -5.96 5.21 7.66
N LYS A 194 -6.77 4.72 6.72
CA LYS A 194 -6.47 3.45 6.03
C LYS A 194 -5.21 3.53 5.17
N GLN A 195 -5.01 4.64 4.48
CA GLN A 195 -3.81 4.87 3.69
C GLN A 195 -2.55 4.86 4.59
N GLN A 196 -2.63 5.45 5.78
CA GLN A 196 -1.55 5.42 6.77
C GLN A 196 -1.24 3.99 7.23
N GLU A 197 -2.26 3.17 7.54
CA GLU A 197 -2.04 1.75 7.87
C GLU A 197 -1.34 0.98 6.74
N VAL A 198 -1.71 1.24 5.49
CA VAL A 198 -1.09 0.63 4.31
C VAL A 198 0.37 1.05 4.19
N ASP A 199 0.66 2.34 4.37
CA ASP A 199 2.02 2.88 4.28
C ASP A 199 2.92 2.32 5.39
N GLU A 200 2.42 2.21 6.62
CA GLU A 200 3.13 1.59 7.75
C GLU A 200 3.45 0.11 7.47
N LYS A 201 2.49 -0.65 6.92
CA LYS A 201 2.70 -2.05 6.53
C LYS A 201 3.77 -2.17 5.44
N ILE A 202 3.80 -1.27 4.47
CA ILE A 202 4.83 -1.22 3.42
C ILE A 202 6.20 -0.95 4.04
N GLN A 203 6.32 0.03 4.93
CA GLN A 203 7.58 0.35 5.61
C GLN A 203 8.10 -0.83 6.44
N MET A 204 7.23 -1.47 7.21
CA MET A 204 7.57 -2.65 7.99
C MET A 204 8.08 -3.79 7.11
N MET A 205 7.42 -4.06 5.98
CA MET A 205 7.86 -5.07 5.01
C MET A 205 9.21 -4.71 4.36
N MET A 206 9.45 -3.43 4.07
CA MET A 206 10.76 -2.99 3.57
C MET A 206 11.88 -3.26 4.59
N ILE A 207 11.69 -2.87 5.85
CA ILE A 207 12.66 -3.10 6.92
C ILE A 207 12.89 -4.60 7.13
N LEU A 208 11.83 -5.40 7.14
CA LEU A 208 11.91 -6.85 7.29
C LEU A 208 12.68 -7.49 6.11
N SER A 209 12.33 -7.14 4.88
CA SER A 209 12.99 -7.68 3.68
C SER A 209 14.47 -7.31 3.62
N LEU A 210 14.84 -6.08 4.01
CA LEU A 210 16.22 -5.65 4.11
C LEU A 210 16.99 -6.41 5.20
N SER A 211 16.38 -6.59 6.38
CA SER A 211 16.97 -7.31 7.50
C SER A 211 17.23 -8.79 7.16
N VAL A 212 16.26 -9.45 6.53
CA VAL A 212 16.39 -10.84 6.04
C VAL A 212 17.46 -10.92 4.95
N GLY A 213 17.45 -9.99 3.99
CA GLY A 213 18.48 -9.92 2.95
C GLY A 213 19.89 -9.76 3.51
N LEU A 214 20.07 -8.89 4.50
CA LEU A 214 21.35 -8.68 5.17
C LEU A 214 21.80 -9.92 5.96
N ALA A 215 20.89 -10.58 6.68
CA ALA A 215 21.18 -11.80 7.41
C ALA A 215 21.68 -12.92 6.47
N ILE A 216 21.00 -13.12 5.33
CA ILE A 216 21.39 -14.10 4.31
C ILE A 216 22.74 -13.72 3.68
N LEU A 217 22.99 -12.44 3.42
CA LEU A 217 24.27 -11.96 2.88
C LEU A 217 25.43 -12.24 3.85
N ILE A 218 25.26 -11.95 5.14
CA ILE A 218 26.26 -12.24 6.17
C ILE A 218 26.54 -13.74 6.23
N LEU A 219 25.50 -14.57 6.23
CA LEU A 219 25.64 -16.03 6.25
C LEU A 219 26.44 -16.53 5.03
N ILE A 220 26.11 -16.04 3.83
CA ILE A 220 26.81 -16.40 2.59
C ILE A 220 28.27 -15.96 2.61
N ILE A 221 28.57 -14.78 3.17
CA ILE A 221 29.96 -14.31 3.33
C ILE A 221 30.73 -15.25 4.26
N ILE A 222 30.15 -15.62 5.42
CA ILE A 222 30.78 -16.55 6.38
C ILE A 222 31.05 -17.90 5.72
N VAL A 223 30.04 -18.48 5.07
CA VAL A 223 30.15 -19.78 4.39
C VAL A 223 31.19 -19.72 3.27
N ASN A 224 31.19 -18.67 2.45
CA ASN A 224 32.18 -18.50 1.37
C ASN A 224 33.60 -18.33 1.89
N LEU A 225 33.81 -17.56 2.96
CA LEU A 225 35.15 -17.37 3.52
C LEU A 225 35.69 -18.68 4.10
N TRP A 226 34.84 -19.45 4.79
CA TRP A 226 35.18 -20.76 5.31
C TRP A 226 35.48 -21.76 4.18
N PHE A 227 34.57 -21.88 3.21
CA PHE A 227 34.70 -22.80 2.08
C PHE A 227 35.89 -22.45 1.19
N SER A 228 36.02 -21.19 0.75
CA SER A 228 37.11 -20.76 -0.12
C SER A 228 38.48 -20.95 0.53
N ASN A 229 38.60 -20.71 1.84
CA ASN A 229 39.86 -20.93 2.53
C ASN A 229 40.26 -22.41 2.57
N ARG A 230 39.32 -23.28 2.96
CA ARG A 230 39.58 -24.70 3.19
C ARG A 230 39.65 -25.51 1.89
N ALA A 231 38.73 -25.30 0.96
CA ALA A 231 38.60 -26.10 -0.25
C ALA A 231 39.53 -25.63 -1.38
N LEU A 232 39.87 -24.33 -1.45
CA LEU A 232 40.61 -23.79 -2.59
C LEU A 232 41.97 -23.20 -2.19
N VAL A 233 41.99 -22.25 -1.26
CA VAL A 233 43.23 -21.49 -0.99
C VAL A 233 44.31 -22.33 -0.31
N GLN A 234 43.94 -23.11 0.71
CA GLN A 234 44.93 -23.91 1.45
C GLN A 234 45.59 -24.97 0.55
N PRO A 235 44.86 -25.83 -0.19
CA PRO A 235 45.47 -26.81 -1.09
C PRO A 235 46.38 -26.20 -2.17
N ILE A 236 45.93 -25.11 -2.81
CA ILE A 236 46.73 -24.41 -3.83
C ILE A 236 48.02 -23.86 -3.22
N ARG A 237 47.95 -23.32 -1.99
CA ARG A 237 49.11 -22.78 -1.29
C ARG A 237 50.11 -23.88 -0.91
N GLU A 238 49.62 -25.04 -0.47
CA GLU A 238 50.45 -26.21 -0.18
C GLU A 238 51.18 -26.69 -1.44
N LEU A 239 50.46 -26.83 -2.57
CA LEU A 239 51.05 -27.21 -3.86
C LEU A 239 52.06 -26.19 -4.38
N ALA A 240 51.77 -24.90 -4.26
CA ALA A 240 52.68 -23.84 -4.67
C ALA A 240 53.98 -23.87 -3.83
N GLU A 241 53.88 -24.14 -2.53
CA GLU A 241 55.04 -24.27 -1.66
C GLU A 241 55.84 -25.54 -1.96
N SER A 242 55.21 -26.68 -2.22
CA SER A 242 55.89 -27.90 -2.67
C SER A 242 56.68 -27.64 -3.96
N ALA A 243 56.07 -26.97 -4.95
CA ALA A 243 56.75 -26.58 -6.19
C ALA A 243 57.94 -25.64 -5.93
N ARG A 244 57.80 -24.69 -4.98
CA ARG A 244 58.89 -23.79 -4.58
C ARG A 244 60.05 -24.53 -3.90
N GLN A 245 59.77 -25.49 -3.01
CA GLN A 245 60.83 -26.30 -2.39
C GLN A 245 61.56 -27.16 -3.43
N MET A 246 60.84 -27.69 -4.42
CA MET A 246 61.43 -28.45 -5.52
C MET A 246 62.37 -27.59 -6.39
N SER A 247 62.01 -26.34 -6.68
CA SER A 247 62.88 -25.44 -7.45
C SER A 247 64.17 -25.07 -6.69
N LEU A 248 64.12 -25.11 -5.36
CA LEU A 248 65.28 -24.95 -4.48
C LEU A 248 66.09 -26.26 -4.30
N GLY A 249 65.79 -27.31 -5.07
CA GLY A 249 66.52 -28.58 -5.07
C GLY A 249 66.10 -29.58 -3.99
N LYS A 250 65.06 -29.28 -3.19
CA LYS A 250 64.52 -30.21 -2.18
C LYS A 250 63.42 -31.07 -2.80
N MET A 251 63.79 -32.26 -3.28
CA MET A 251 62.88 -33.15 -4.04
C MET A 251 62.29 -34.31 -3.22
N ASP A 252 62.48 -34.31 -1.90
CA ASP A 252 61.93 -35.31 -0.98
C ASP A 252 60.66 -34.83 -0.25
N THR A 253 60.13 -33.64 -0.59
CA THR A 253 58.89 -33.13 -0.02
C THR A 253 57.69 -33.98 -0.41
N VAL A 254 56.87 -34.39 0.56
CA VAL A 254 55.63 -35.14 0.31
C VAL A 254 54.52 -34.17 -0.08
N ILE A 255 53.81 -34.46 -1.17
CA ILE A 255 52.60 -33.75 -1.56
C ILE A 255 51.44 -34.32 -0.74
N THR A 256 50.91 -33.54 0.19
CA THR A 256 49.86 -33.95 1.14
C THR A 256 48.45 -33.69 0.66
N VAL A 257 48.28 -32.97 -0.45
CA VAL A 257 46.97 -32.57 -0.97
C VAL A 257 46.26 -33.79 -1.53
N ASN A 258 45.17 -34.18 -0.86
CA ASN A 258 44.26 -35.22 -1.29
C ASN A 258 42.93 -34.59 -1.68
N SER A 259 42.71 -34.43 -2.99
CA SER A 259 41.46 -33.93 -3.56
C SER A 259 41.06 -34.77 -4.77
N LYS A 260 39.77 -34.76 -5.08
CA LYS A 260 39.18 -35.48 -6.23
C LYS A 260 38.72 -34.53 -7.36
N ASP A 261 38.96 -33.24 -7.21
CA ASP A 261 38.65 -32.20 -8.18
C ASP A 261 39.90 -31.77 -8.97
N GLU A 262 39.83 -30.65 -9.69
CA GLU A 262 40.94 -30.12 -10.48
C GLU A 262 42.20 -29.81 -9.65
N ILE A 263 42.05 -29.59 -8.34
CA ILE A 263 43.20 -29.42 -7.43
C ILE A 263 43.92 -30.76 -7.23
N GLY A 264 43.18 -31.87 -7.19
CA GLY A 264 43.74 -33.22 -7.15
C GLY A 264 44.52 -33.55 -8.42
N GLU A 265 43.95 -33.23 -9.58
CA GLU A 265 44.64 -33.40 -10.87
C GLU A 265 45.94 -32.60 -10.94
N LEU A 266 45.93 -31.37 -10.40
CA LEU A 266 47.13 -30.53 -10.28
C LEU A 266 48.16 -31.13 -9.32
N ALA A 267 47.72 -31.65 -8.17
CA ALA A 267 48.59 -32.32 -7.21
C ALA A 267 49.31 -33.52 -7.84
N ASP A 268 48.57 -34.35 -8.59
CA ASP A 268 49.11 -35.50 -9.31
C ASP A 268 50.10 -35.08 -10.41
N ALA A 269 49.80 -34.02 -11.15
CA ALA A 269 50.69 -33.48 -12.17
C ALA A 269 52.02 -32.98 -11.57
N ILE A 270 51.97 -32.23 -10.46
CA ILE A 270 53.16 -31.79 -9.72
C ILE A 270 53.93 -32.99 -9.18
N GLY A 271 53.25 -34.02 -8.68
CA GLY A 271 53.88 -35.26 -8.21
C GLY A 271 54.61 -36.03 -9.31
N ARG A 272 54.05 -36.10 -10.52
CA ARG A 272 54.73 -36.68 -11.70
C ARG A 272 55.97 -35.86 -12.07
N MET A 273 55.87 -34.53 -12.07
CA MET A 273 57.01 -33.63 -12.33
C MET A 273 58.13 -33.83 -11.30
N GLN A 274 57.80 -33.94 -10.02
CA GLN A 274 58.77 -34.19 -8.95
C GLN A 274 59.56 -35.48 -9.17
N LYS A 275 58.87 -36.58 -9.51
CA LYS A 275 59.50 -37.86 -9.82
C LYS A 275 60.46 -37.74 -11.00
N SER A 276 60.03 -37.07 -12.07
CA SER A 276 60.85 -36.87 -13.28
C SER A 276 62.13 -36.06 -12.98
N LEU A 277 61.98 -34.92 -12.30
CA LEU A 277 63.12 -34.08 -11.93
C LEU A 277 64.11 -34.80 -11.01
N LYS A 278 63.62 -35.60 -10.06
CA LYS A 278 64.47 -36.40 -9.15
C LYS A 278 65.32 -37.42 -9.93
N VAL A 279 64.75 -38.05 -10.97
CA VAL A 279 65.48 -38.97 -11.86
C VAL A 279 66.57 -38.22 -12.64
N ILE A 280 66.24 -37.05 -13.20
CA ILE A 280 67.20 -36.22 -13.96
C ILE A 280 68.36 -35.76 -13.07
N PHE A 281 68.07 -35.23 -11.88
CA PHE A 281 69.09 -34.79 -10.92
C PHE A 281 70.01 -35.92 -10.48
N LYS A 282 69.46 -37.13 -10.28
CA LYS A 282 70.25 -38.32 -9.92
C LYS A 282 71.21 -38.71 -11.06
N LYS A 283 70.75 -38.68 -12.31
CA LYS A 283 71.60 -38.95 -13.49
C LYS A 283 72.72 -37.92 -13.64
N LEU A 284 72.43 -36.62 -13.43
CA LEU A 284 73.43 -35.56 -13.48
C LEU A 284 74.52 -35.70 -12.41
N LYS A 285 74.17 -36.09 -11.18
CA LYS A 285 75.16 -36.36 -10.11
C LYS A 285 76.05 -37.58 -10.38
N GLN A 286 75.60 -38.52 -11.20
CA GLN A 286 76.34 -39.76 -11.52
C GLN A 286 77.21 -39.64 -12.77
N THR A 287 77.15 -38.51 -13.48
CA THR A 287 78.02 -38.25 -14.64
C THR A 287 79.34 -37.67 -14.14
N PRO A 288 80.50 -38.34 -14.27
CA PRO A 288 81.78 -37.81 -13.78
C PRO A 288 82.14 -36.54 -14.54
N ARG A 289 82.62 -35.52 -13.83
CA ARG A 289 83.25 -34.34 -14.42
C ARG A 289 84.56 -34.79 -15.07
N ASN A 290 84.57 -34.85 -16.40
CA ASN A 290 85.82 -34.80 -17.17
C ASN A 290 86.31 -33.34 -17.23
#